data_AF-A0A965BF42-F1
#
_entry.id   AF-A0A965BF42-F1
#
_cell.length_a   1.000
_cell.length_b   1.000
_cell.length_c   1.000
_cell.angle_alpha   90.00
_cell.angle_beta   90.00
_cell.angle_gamma   90.00
#
_symmetry.space_group_name_H-M   'P 1'
#
loop_
_entity.id
_entity.type
_entity.pdbx_description
1 polymer ?
#
loop_
_entity_poly.entity_id
_entity_poly.type
_entity_poly.pdbx_seq_one_letter_code
_entity_poly.pdbx_strand_id
1 'polypeptide(L)'
;MAGDSRAALISLRNALDTGVDPIMILSAITSSIRALAKVSGAPRGANAFQLAGSLGLAPWQIDKARRQLGKWTPALIAFSVGELAKADVAIKGAEADPLYALERSVLAIAGKVGRK
;
A
#
# COMPACT_ATOMS: atom_id res chain seq x y z
N MET A 1 -2.84 -3.56 4.87
CA MET A 1 -4.18 -3.59 4.25
C MET A 1 -4.52 -5.04 3.89
N ALA A 2 -5.39 -5.69 4.68
CA ALA A 2 -5.77 -7.10 4.49
C ALA A 2 -7.16 -7.27 3.84
N GLY A 3 -7.73 -6.18 3.30
CA GLY A 3 -9.10 -6.13 2.79
C GLY A 3 -10.16 -5.71 3.81
N ASP A 4 -9.76 -5.35 5.02
CA ASP A 4 -10.65 -4.79 6.05
C ASP A 4 -10.59 -3.26 6.03
N SER A 5 -11.59 -2.63 5.41
CA SER A 5 -11.70 -1.17 5.31
C SER A 5 -11.90 -0.49 6.66
N ARG A 6 -12.61 -1.13 7.59
CA ARG A 6 -12.88 -0.56 8.92
C ARG A 6 -11.60 -0.53 9.73
N ALA A 7 -10.88 -1.64 9.80
CA ALA A 7 -9.60 -1.71 10.49
C ALA A 7 -8.57 -0.76 9.85
N ALA A 8 -8.54 -0.66 8.53
CA ALA A 8 -7.64 0.26 7.82
C ALA A 8 -7.90 1.73 8.20
N LEU A 9 -9.17 2.15 8.25
CA LEU A 9 -9.54 3.51 8.62
C LEU A 9 -9.22 3.82 10.08
N ILE A 10 -9.51 2.87 11.00
CA ILE A 10 -9.17 3.03 12.42
C ILE A 10 -7.66 3.19 12.60
N SER A 11 -6.85 2.33 11.96
CA SER A 11 -5.39 2.45 12.04
C SER A 11 -4.87 3.76 11.46
N LEU A 12 -5.45 4.24 10.35
CA LEU A 12 -5.07 5.51 9.75
C LEU A 12 -5.37 6.67 10.70
N ARG A 13 -6.59 6.74 11.24
CA ARG A 13 -7.00 7.80 12.17
C ARG A 13 -6.16 7.80 13.43
N ASN A 14 -5.93 6.64 14.03
CA ASN A 14 -5.04 6.53 15.18
C ASN A 14 -3.64 7.07 14.88
N ALA A 15 -3.07 6.78 13.70
CA ALA A 15 -1.76 7.32 13.32
C ALA A 15 -1.78 8.84 13.18
N LEU A 16 -2.81 9.40 12.55
CA LEU A 16 -2.99 10.85 12.41
C LEU A 16 -3.20 11.54 13.77
N ASP A 17 -4.02 10.97 14.64
CA ASP A 17 -4.30 11.49 15.99
C ASP A 17 -3.04 11.48 16.88
N THR A 18 -2.12 10.54 16.65
CA THR A 18 -0.81 10.51 17.32
C THR A 18 0.21 11.50 16.75
N GLY A 19 -0.18 12.31 15.76
CA GLY A 19 0.67 13.34 15.14
C GLY A 19 1.65 12.82 14.09
N VAL A 20 1.44 11.60 13.55
CA VAL A 20 2.26 11.10 12.44
C VAL A 20 1.98 11.93 11.19
N ASP A 21 3.04 12.43 10.57
CA ASP A 21 2.93 13.21 9.34
C ASP A 21 2.20 12.41 8.22
N PRO A 22 1.14 12.96 7.60
CA PRO A 22 0.40 12.31 6.52
C PRO A 22 1.27 11.88 5.33
N ILE A 23 2.33 12.64 4.99
CA ILE A 23 3.30 12.31 3.95
C ILE A 23 4.05 11.03 4.32
N MET A 24 4.40 10.84 5.59
CA MET A 24 5.07 9.63 6.05
C MET A 24 4.16 8.41 5.95
N ILE A 25 2.88 8.57 6.29
CA ILE A 25 1.87 7.52 6.15
C ILE A 25 1.70 7.14 4.67
N LEU A 26 1.49 8.13 3.80
CA LEU A 26 1.38 7.92 2.35
C LEU A 26 2.62 7.20 1.79
N SER A 27 3.81 7.64 2.19
CA SER A 27 5.09 7.06 1.77
C SER A 27 5.22 5.61 2.20
N ALA A 28 4.81 5.29 3.42
CA ALA A 28 4.82 3.92 3.95
C ALA A 28 3.87 3.00 3.16
N ILE A 29 2.64 3.47 2.88
CA ILE A 29 1.65 2.72 2.12
C ILE A 29 2.14 2.49 0.68
N THR A 30 2.66 3.53 0.04
CA THR A 30 3.20 3.48 -1.32
C THR A 30 4.37 2.50 -1.41
N SER A 31 5.26 2.50 -0.42
CA SER A 31 6.38 1.56 -0.34
C SER A 31 5.90 0.12 -0.21
N SER A 32 4.86 -0.14 0.58
CA SER A 32 4.25 -1.47 0.69
C SER A 32 3.65 -1.94 -0.64
N ILE A 33 2.94 -1.08 -1.36
CA ILE A 33 2.36 -1.43 -2.67
C ILE A 33 3.45 -1.65 -3.73
N ARG A 34 4.52 -0.85 -3.70
CA ARG A 34 5.70 -1.06 -4.56
C ARG A 34 6.37 -2.41 -4.31
N ALA A 35 6.49 -2.81 -3.04
CA ALA A 35 7.03 -4.12 -2.69
C ALA A 35 6.15 -5.25 -3.25
N LEU A 36 4.82 -5.13 -3.15
CA LEU A 36 3.89 -6.09 -3.76
C LEU A 36 4.04 -6.15 -5.28
N ALA A 37 4.15 -5.00 -5.95
CA ALA A 37 4.36 -4.93 -7.39
C ALA A 37 5.65 -5.66 -7.81
N LYS A 38 6.78 -5.35 -7.17
CA LYS A 38 8.08 -6.00 -7.41
C LYS A 38 8.00 -7.52 -7.25
N VAL A 39 7.41 -7.98 -6.15
CA VAL A 39 7.32 -9.42 -5.83
C VAL A 39 6.30 -10.14 -6.73
N SER A 40 5.25 -9.45 -7.19
CA SER A 40 4.24 -10.03 -8.10
C SER A 40 4.81 -10.40 -9.48
N GLY A 41 5.84 -9.68 -9.94
CA GLY A 41 6.53 -9.96 -11.19
C GLY A 41 7.69 -10.97 -11.06
N ALA A 42 8.04 -11.38 -9.83
CA ALA A 42 9.13 -12.32 -9.61
C ALA A 42 8.69 -13.78 -9.79
N PRO A 43 9.61 -14.71 -10.14
CA PRO A 43 9.29 -16.13 -10.25
C PRO A 43 8.70 -16.70 -8.95
N ARG A 44 7.57 -17.40 -9.06
CA ARG A 44 6.77 -17.88 -7.92
C ARG A 44 7.46 -18.90 -7.00
N GLY A 45 8.59 -19.48 -7.40
CA GLY A 45 9.36 -20.44 -6.61
C GLY A 45 10.79 -20.00 -6.25
N ALA A 46 11.21 -18.80 -6.66
CA ALA A 46 12.59 -18.36 -6.41
C ALA A 46 12.82 -18.11 -4.91
N ASN A 47 14.03 -18.37 -4.42
CA ASN A 47 14.37 -18.14 -3.02
C ASN A 47 14.38 -16.62 -2.73
N ALA A 48 13.84 -16.20 -1.58
CA ALA A 48 13.82 -14.79 -1.17
C ALA A 48 15.23 -14.17 -1.08
N PHE A 49 16.24 -14.93 -0.65
CA PHE A 49 17.62 -14.47 -0.61
C PHE A 49 18.21 -14.22 -2.00
N GLN A 50 17.86 -15.04 -2.99
CA GLN A 50 18.29 -14.85 -4.38
C GLN A 50 17.61 -13.62 -5.01
N LEU A 51 16.35 -13.38 -4.65
CA LEU A 51 15.59 -12.22 -5.12
C LEU A 51 15.93 -10.91 -4.41
N ALA A 52 16.58 -10.95 -3.24
CA ALA A 52 16.84 -9.77 -2.44
C ALA A 52 17.65 -8.71 -3.20
N GLY A 53 18.71 -9.14 -3.90
CA GLY A 53 19.55 -8.27 -4.70
C GLY A 53 18.83 -7.66 -5.90
N SER A 54 18.09 -8.47 -6.66
CA SER A 54 17.40 -7.99 -7.87
C SER A 54 16.17 -7.13 -7.57
N LEU A 55 15.45 -7.41 -6.49
CA LEU A 55 14.27 -6.64 -6.09
C LEU A 55 14.63 -5.44 -5.19
N GLY A 56 15.83 -5.40 -4.62
CA GLY A 56 16.23 -4.39 -3.64
C GLY A 56 15.34 -4.40 -2.40
N LEU A 57 14.97 -5.61 -1.94
CA LEU A 57 14.11 -5.85 -0.78
C LEU A 57 14.81 -6.86 0.13
N ALA A 58 14.70 -6.66 1.45
CA ALA A 58 15.18 -7.67 2.39
C ALA A 58 14.38 -8.98 2.25
N PRO A 59 14.96 -10.17 2.51
CA PRO A 59 14.26 -11.45 2.37
C PRO A 59 12.91 -11.50 3.11
N TRP A 60 12.86 -10.97 4.35
CA TRP A 60 11.63 -10.90 5.14
C TRP A 60 10.54 -10.02 4.51
N GLN A 61 10.91 -8.96 3.77
CA GLN A 61 9.96 -8.11 3.05
C GLN A 61 9.37 -8.85 1.84
N ILE A 62 10.19 -9.66 1.17
CA ILE A 62 9.75 -10.51 0.05
C ILE A 62 8.76 -11.54 0.55
N ASP A 63 9.06 -12.25 1.64
CA ASP A 63 8.15 -13.24 2.22
C ASP A 63 6.85 -12.61 2.73
N LYS A 64 6.94 -11.44 3.38
CA LYS A 64 5.77 -10.66 3.80
C LYS A 64 4.89 -10.29 2.61
N ALA A 65 5.48 -9.80 1.52
CA ALA A 65 4.76 -9.45 0.30
C ALA A 65 4.12 -10.68 -0.36
N ARG A 66 4.83 -11.82 -0.44
CA ARG A 66 4.30 -13.09 -0.96
C ARG A 66 3.07 -13.57 -0.23
N ARG A 67 3.05 -13.49 1.10
CA ARG A 67 1.89 -13.86 1.92
C ARG A 67 0.68 -12.99 1.60
N GLN A 68 0.89 -11.73 1.24
CA GLN A 68 -0.18 -10.81 0.89
C GLN A 68 -0.68 -11.05 -0.55
N LEU A 69 0.18 -11.47 -1.49
CA LEU A 69 -0.15 -11.59 -2.92
C LEU A 69 -1.40 -12.42 -3.23
N GLY A 70 -1.83 -13.34 -2.35
CA GLY A 70 -3.09 -14.07 -2.52
C GLY A 70 -4.28 -13.14 -2.80
N LYS A 71 -4.35 -11.98 -2.13
CA LYS A 71 -5.42 -10.98 -2.32
C LYS A 71 -5.09 -9.88 -3.34
N TRP A 72 -3.86 -9.81 -3.85
CA TRP A 72 -3.41 -8.72 -4.73
C TRP A 72 -3.26 -9.18 -6.18
N THR A 73 -4.08 -8.64 -7.09
CA THR A 73 -3.92 -8.83 -8.54
C THR A 73 -3.12 -7.67 -9.15
N PRO A 74 -2.52 -7.84 -10.34
CA PRO A 74 -1.88 -6.74 -11.06
C PRO A 74 -2.81 -5.54 -11.28
N ALA A 75 -4.08 -5.79 -11.63
CA ALA A 75 -5.09 -4.73 -11.79
C ALA A 75 -5.39 -3.99 -10.48
N LEU A 76 -5.41 -4.69 -9.35
CA LEU A 76 -5.62 -4.07 -8.03
C LEU A 76 -4.40 -3.25 -7.60
N ILE A 77 -3.19 -3.72 -7.90
CA ILE A 77 -1.95 -2.97 -7.66
C ILE A 77 -1.97 -1.67 -8.49
N ALA A 78 -2.27 -1.75 -9.79
CA ALA A 78 -2.36 -0.58 -10.66
C ALA A 78 -3.42 0.42 -10.19
N PHE A 79 -4.61 -0.07 -9.80
CA PHE A 79 -5.65 0.76 -9.19
C PHE A 79 -5.14 1.48 -7.94
N SER A 80 -4.45 0.75 -7.05
CA SER A 80 -3.97 1.30 -5.79
C SER A 80 -2.88 2.36 -6.00
N VAL A 81 -2.01 2.18 -7.00
CA VAL A 81 -1.03 3.22 -7.40
C VAL A 81 -1.75 4.50 -7.84
N GLY A 82 -2.82 4.38 -8.62
CA GLY A 82 -3.63 5.53 -9.03
C GLY A 82 -4.28 6.26 -7.85
N GLU A 83 -4.86 5.53 -6.89
CA GLU A 83 -5.47 6.12 -5.69
C GLU A 83 -4.43 6.81 -4.79
N LEU A 84 -3.24 6.24 -4.66
CA LEU A 84 -2.14 6.87 -3.92
C LEU A 84 -1.59 8.12 -4.62
N ALA A 85 -1.54 8.13 -5.95
CA ALA A 85 -1.13 9.31 -6.71
C ALA A 85 -2.10 10.48 -6.49
N LYS A 86 -3.41 10.21 -6.42
CA LYS A 86 -4.40 11.24 -6.04
C LYS A 86 -4.15 11.78 -4.64
N ALA A 87 -3.90 10.89 -3.67
CA ALA A 87 -3.60 11.31 -2.30
C ALA A 87 -2.29 12.12 -2.20
N ASP A 88 -1.25 11.78 -2.96
CA ASP A 88 0.00 12.55 -3.03
C ASP A 88 -0.23 13.97 -3.52
N VAL A 89 -1.02 14.12 -4.60
CA VAL A 89 -1.38 15.44 -5.15
C VAL A 89 -2.19 16.25 -4.14
N ALA A 90 -3.18 15.63 -3.48
CA ALA A 90 -3.98 16.29 -2.45
C ALA A 90 -3.13 16.76 -1.26
N ILE A 91 -2.24 15.90 -0.74
CA ILE A 91 -1.34 16.23 0.38
C ILE A 91 -0.37 17.38 0.03
N LYS A 92 -0.01 17.53 -1.25
CA LYS A 92 0.82 18.65 -1.74
C LYS A 92 0.05 19.96 -1.93
N GLY A 93 -1.21 20.04 -1.49
CA GLY A 93 -2.01 21.26 -1.48
C GLY A 93 -2.98 21.41 -2.65
N ALA A 94 -3.25 20.34 -3.41
CA ALA A 94 -4.20 20.38 -4.52
C ALA A 94 -5.67 20.19 -4.08
N GLU A 95 -5.94 19.82 -2.82
CA GLU A 95 -7.29 19.72 -2.26
C GLU A 95 -7.38 20.46 -0.92
N ALA A 96 -8.60 20.92 -0.60
CA ALA A 96 -8.88 21.69 0.63
C ALA A 96 -8.75 20.85 1.92
N ASP A 97 -9.03 19.54 1.83
CA ASP A 97 -8.88 18.61 2.95
C ASP A 97 -7.97 17.43 2.54
N PRO A 98 -6.65 17.53 2.75
CA PRO A 98 -5.70 16.50 2.37
C PRO A 98 -5.82 15.23 3.22
N LEU A 99 -6.27 15.34 4.48
CA LEU A 99 -6.46 14.19 5.36
C LEU A 99 -7.63 13.35 4.88
N TYR A 100 -8.75 14.00 4.56
CA TYR A 100 -9.90 13.32 3.98
C TYR A 100 -9.59 12.69 2.62
N ALA A 101 -8.77 13.34 1.79
CA ALA A 101 -8.30 12.74 0.53
C ALA A 101 -7.50 11.45 0.78
N LEU A 102 -6.60 11.44 1.77
CA LEU A 102 -5.88 10.24 2.17
C LEU A 102 -6.82 9.13 2.69
N GLU A 103 -7.79 9.48 3.55
CA GLU A 103 -8.80 8.54 4.05
C GLU A 103 -9.60 7.88 2.92
N ARG A 104 -10.08 8.68 1.96
CA ARG A 104 -10.81 8.19 0.77
C ARG A 104 -9.97 7.19 -0.02
N SER A 105 -8.71 7.51 -0.33
CA SER A 105 -7.84 6.62 -1.08
C SER A 105 -7.60 5.30 -0.34
N VAL A 106 -7.36 5.34 0.97
CA VAL A 106 -7.16 4.14 1.79
C VAL A 106 -8.43 3.27 1.81
N LEU A 107 -9.61 3.88 1.96
CA LEU A 107 -10.89 3.17 1.93
C LEU A 107 -11.17 2.54 0.56
N ALA A 108 -10.89 3.27 -0.52
CA ALA A 108 -11.05 2.77 -1.89
C ALA A 108 -10.17 1.54 -2.14
N ILE A 109 -8.90 1.59 -1.73
CA ILE A 109 -7.96 0.47 -1.84
C ILE A 109 -8.43 -0.71 -0.97
N ALA A 110 -8.67 -0.49 0.32
CA ALA A 110 -9.05 -1.55 1.25
C ALA A 110 -10.37 -2.23 0.84
N GLY A 111 -11.35 -1.45 0.39
CA GLY A 111 -12.64 -1.95 -0.08
C GLY A 111 -12.50 -2.79 -1.35
N LYS A 112 -11.57 -2.45 -2.25
CA LYS A 112 -11.33 -3.24 -3.46
C LYS A 112 -10.53 -4.52 -3.17
N VAL A 113 -9.60 -4.48 -2.22
CA VAL A 113 -8.88 -5.67 -1.72
C VAL A 113 -9.84 -6.65 -1.04
N GLY A 114 -10.83 -6.15 -0.29
CA GLY A 114 -11.78 -6.99 0.44
C GLY A 114 -12.84 -7.70 -0.42
N ARG A 115 -13.05 -7.25 -1.66
CA ARG A 115 -14.01 -7.85 -2.60
C ARG A 115 -13.44 -9.00 -3.44
N LYS A 116 -12.14 -9.30 -3.31
CA LYS A 116 -11.44 -10.35 -4.05
C LYS A 116 -11.17 -11.55 -3.14
#